data_AF-A0A2W6ENR0-F1
#
_entry.id   AF-A0A2W6ENR0-F1
#
_cell.length_a   1.000
_cell.length_b   1.000
_cell.length_c   1.000
_cell.angle_alpha   90.00
_cell.angle_beta   90.00
_cell.angle_gamma   90.00
#
_symmetry.space_group_name_H-M   'P 1'
#
loop_
_entity.id
_entity.type
_entity.pdbx_description
1 polymer ?
#
loop_
_entity_poly.entity_id
_entity_poly.type
_entity_poly.pdbx_seq_one_letter_code
_entity_poly.pdbx_strand_id
1 'polypeptide(L)'
;MCSIKLTNRVISARCVPAGSARLPQTSERPVMRPTVRSRRLGARLSRYRTERGMSGAALAAELGIGQPQLSRLETGKAKITPAALERLVEVFGIGEEDARNLDELRRRSTEPGWWQDYGDILGEPVEMLIELEVEAAWIRSYEGHVIPGLLQTRDYAERIITVGSMHMRVADIDRYLELRMRRQKRLAEGMRFTAMLSEAAIRQQVGGPGVLREQLSHIIRATREFDVTVQVVPFTADAHAALGDSFVIIQWPDEHDPEAVYVDGQTSWTVHERNGIIRQYVHSFASVQAQALPPRESLDMIHTVIKEL
;
A
#
# COMPACT_ATOMS: atom_id res chain seq x y z
N MET A 1 12.16 -68.20 -5.96
CA MET A 1 12.13 -67.31 -7.14
C MET A 1 11.44 -66.03 -6.69
N CYS A 2 11.98 -64.81 -6.74
CA CYS A 2 13.10 -64.25 -7.49
C CYS A 2 13.79 -63.19 -6.61
N SER A 3 15.11 -63.14 -6.67
CA SER A 3 16.00 -62.26 -5.90
C SER A 3 16.24 -60.97 -6.69
N ILE A 4 16.00 -59.80 -6.12
CA ILE A 4 16.24 -58.51 -6.76
C ILE A 4 17.66 -58.04 -6.41
N LYS A 5 18.55 -58.09 -7.40
CA LYS A 5 19.92 -57.55 -7.33
C LYS A 5 19.88 -56.02 -7.43
N LEU A 6 20.36 -55.34 -6.39
CA LEU A 6 20.78 -53.94 -6.47
C LEU A 6 22.11 -53.86 -7.22
N THR A 7 22.13 -53.15 -8.35
CA THR A 7 23.36 -52.92 -9.12
C THR A 7 23.77 -51.47 -8.94
N ASN A 8 24.93 -51.27 -8.31
CA ASN A 8 25.52 -49.98 -8.01
C ASN A 8 26.21 -49.43 -9.28
N ARG A 9 25.74 -48.31 -9.84
CA ARG A 9 26.43 -47.58 -10.91
C ARG A 9 26.66 -46.14 -10.47
N VAL A 10 27.92 -45.84 -10.11
CA VAL A 10 28.43 -44.49 -9.90
C VAL A 10 28.60 -43.84 -11.28
N ILE A 11 27.83 -42.78 -11.57
CA ILE A 11 28.04 -41.93 -12.74
C ILE A 11 28.83 -40.71 -12.29
N SER A 12 30.09 -40.63 -12.75
CA SER A 12 30.94 -39.46 -12.65
C SER A 12 30.40 -38.36 -13.57
N ALA A 13 29.85 -37.30 -12.98
CA ALA A 13 29.48 -36.08 -13.70
C ALA A 13 30.63 -35.08 -13.60
N ARG A 14 31.25 -34.76 -14.74
CA ARG A 14 32.26 -33.70 -14.87
C ARG A 14 31.58 -32.33 -14.72
N CYS A 15 32.03 -31.53 -13.75
CA CYS A 15 31.69 -30.11 -13.67
C CYS A 15 32.30 -29.35 -14.87
N VAL A 16 31.44 -28.68 -15.63
CA VAL A 16 31.83 -27.66 -16.61
C VAL A 16 31.62 -26.28 -15.95
N PRO A 17 32.60 -25.36 -15.95
CA PRO A 17 32.42 -24.06 -15.34
C PRO A 17 31.46 -23.19 -16.17
N ALA A 18 30.45 -22.62 -15.51
CA ALA A 18 29.50 -21.71 -16.14
C ALA A 18 30.20 -20.41 -16.56
N GLY A 19 30.36 -20.22 -17.87
CA GLY A 19 30.77 -18.96 -18.47
C GLY A 19 29.71 -17.88 -18.27
N SER A 20 30.14 -16.67 -17.96
CA SER A 20 29.31 -15.49 -17.73
C SER A 20 28.61 -15.04 -19.03
N ALA A 21 27.41 -15.57 -19.27
CA ALA A 21 26.52 -15.05 -20.29
C ALA A 21 25.96 -13.70 -19.84
N ARG A 22 26.51 -12.61 -20.39
CA ARG A 22 25.95 -11.26 -20.28
C ARG A 22 24.61 -11.23 -21.01
N LEU A 23 23.51 -11.08 -20.27
CA LEU A 23 22.18 -10.88 -20.85
C LEU A 23 22.16 -9.57 -21.65
N PRO A 24 21.52 -9.54 -22.84
CA PRO A 24 21.46 -8.34 -23.66
C PRO A 24 20.62 -7.26 -22.96
N GLN A 25 21.22 -6.10 -22.71
CA GLN A 25 20.51 -4.92 -22.25
C GLN A 25 19.75 -4.30 -23.43
N THR A 26 18.51 -4.73 -23.65
CA THR A 26 17.57 -3.99 -24.48
C THR A 26 17.19 -2.72 -23.73
N SER A 27 17.57 -1.55 -24.26
CA SER A 27 17.11 -0.25 -23.78
C SER A 27 15.63 -0.06 -24.12
N GLU A 28 14.76 -0.79 -23.44
CA GLU A 28 13.35 -0.46 -23.41
C GLU A 28 13.21 0.88 -22.69
N ARG A 29 12.62 1.88 -23.36
CA ARG A 29 12.16 3.09 -22.66
C ARG A 29 11.26 2.61 -21.52
N PRO A 30 11.51 2.98 -20.26
CA PRO A 30 10.69 2.50 -19.16
C PRO A 30 9.24 2.86 -19.48
N VAL A 31 8.39 1.83 -19.60
CA VAL A 31 6.95 2.01 -19.74
C VAL A 31 6.52 2.72 -18.46
N MET A 32 6.29 4.03 -18.56
CA MET A 32 5.90 4.84 -17.41
C MET A 32 4.64 4.24 -16.81
N ARG A 33 4.79 3.59 -15.66
CA ARG A 33 3.68 3.07 -14.88
C ARG A 33 2.79 4.27 -14.52
N PRO A 34 1.48 4.24 -14.83
CA PRO A 34 0.57 5.31 -14.44
C PRO A 34 0.65 5.56 -12.95
N THR A 35 0.74 6.82 -12.52
CA THR A 35 0.66 7.18 -11.10
C THR A 35 -0.71 6.84 -10.53
N VAL A 36 -0.81 6.59 -9.22
CA VAL A 36 -2.07 6.41 -8.48
C VAL A 36 -3.05 7.55 -8.79
N ARG A 37 -2.54 8.79 -8.78
CA ARG A 37 -3.31 9.99 -9.14
C ARG A 37 -3.86 9.93 -10.57
N SER A 38 -3.04 9.52 -11.54
CA SER A 38 -3.48 9.38 -12.94
C SER A 38 -4.51 8.28 -13.11
N ARG A 39 -4.36 7.14 -12.41
CA ARG A 39 -5.34 6.04 -12.44
C ARG A 39 -6.67 6.46 -11.82
N ARG A 40 -6.65 7.16 -10.69
CA ARG A 40 -7.85 7.71 -10.04
C ARG A 40 -8.57 8.72 -10.94
N LEU A 41 -7.82 9.64 -11.57
CA LEU A 41 -8.40 10.57 -12.53
C LEU A 41 -9.08 9.83 -13.69
N GLY A 42 -8.39 8.87 -14.31
CA GLY A 42 -8.94 8.04 -15.37
C GLY A 42 -10.20 7.27 -14.95
N ALA A 43 -10.21 6.72 -13.73
CA ALA A 43 -11.36 6.02 -13.18
C ALA A 43 -12.58 6.94 -13.02
N ARG A 44 -12.40 8.18 -12.54
CA ARG A 44 -13.49 9.17 -12.49
C ARG A 44 -14.02 9.51 -13.87
N LEU A 45 -13.15 9.70 -14.86
CA LEU A 45 -13.57 9.97 -16.24
C LEU A 45 -14.40 8.81 -16.82
N SER A 46 -13.93 7.58 -16.62
CA SER A 46 -14.66 6.37 -17.03
C SER A 46 -16.02 6.28 -16.34
N ARG A 47 -16.08 6.59 -15.03
CA ARG A 47 -17.31 6.62 -14.25
C ARG A 47 -18.33 7.60 -14.84
N TYR A 48 -17.96 8.87 -15.00
CA TYR A 48 -18.84 9.89 -15.60
C TYR A 48 -19.34 9.47 -16.98
N ARG A 49 -18.47 8.88 -17.82
CA ARG A 49 -18.88 8.34 -19.12
C ARG A 49 -19.95 7.27 -18.97
N THR A 50 -19.74 6.30 -18.08
CA THR A 50 -20.66 5.18 -17.88
C THR A 50 -21.99 5.59 -17.27
N GLU A 51 -21.99 6.52 -16.31
CA GLU A 51 -23.20 7.05 -15.66
C GLU A 51 -24.08 7.81 -16.65
N ARG A 52 -23.47 8.46 -17.64
CA ARG A 52 -24.16 9.13 -18.76
C ARG A 52 -24.53 8.19 -19.90
N GLY A 53 -24.26 6.89 -19.78
CA GLY A 53 -24.57 5.89 -20.82
C GLY A 53 -23.77 6.07 -22.12
N MET A 54 -22.68 6.82 -22.09
CA MET A 54 -21.89 7.12 -23.28
C MET A 54 -20.93 5.98 -23.64
N SER A 55 -20.88 5.63 -24.93
CA SER A 55 -19.85 4.73 -25.43
C SER A 55 -18.49 5.43 -25.49
N GLY A 56 -17.40 4.66 -25.42
CA GLY A 56 -16.05 5.23 -25.58
C GLY A 56 -15.86 5.89 -26.95
N ALA A 57 -16.50 5.38 -28.00
CA ALA A 57 -16.45 5.99 -29.33
C ALA A 57 -17.18 7.36 -29.37
N ALA A 58 -18.35 7.45 -28.72
CA ALA A 58 -19.11 8.70 -28.64
C ALA A 58 -18.33 9.78 -27.89
N LEU A 59 -17.78 9.45 -26.71
CA LEU A 59 -16.99 10.42 -25.95
C LEU A 59 -15.71 10.83 -26.68
N ALA A 60 -15.03 9.89 -27.34
CA ALA A 60 -13.83 10.20 -28.11
C ALA A 60 -14.12 11.21 -29.23
N ALA A 61 -15.26 11.07 -29.92
CA ALA A 61 -15.73 12.00 -30.93
C ALA A 61 -16.00 13.40 -30.36
N GLU A 62 -16.72 13.50 -29.24
CA GLU A 62 -17.00 14.79 -28.56
C GLU A 62 -15.72 15.51 -28.13
N LEU A 63 -14.70 14.77 -27.69
CA LEU A 63 -13.42 15.35 -27.28
C LEU A 63 -12.48 15.68 -28.44
N GLY A 64 -12.81 15.23 -29.65
CA GLY A 64 -11.96 15.35 -30.84
C GLY A 64 -10.70 14.47 -30.77
N ILE A 65 -10.76 13.32 -30.09
CA ILE A 65 -9.63 12.40 -29.92
C ILE A 65 -9.97 11.00 -30.45
N GLY A 66 -8.95 10.17 -30.67
CA GLY A 66 -9.17 8.75 -31.02
C GLY A 66 -9.61 7.92 -29.81
N GLN A 67 -10.43 6.88 -30.03
CA GLN A 67 -10.82 5.92 -28.99
C GLN A 67 -9.63 5.29 -28.24
N PRO A 68 -8.48 4.95 -28.89
CA PRO A 68 -7.29 4.50 -28.17
C PRO A 68 -6.72 5.55 -27.21
N GLN A 69 -6.79 6.82 -27.56
CA GLN A 69 -6.36 7.91 -26.69
C GLN A 69 -7.30 8.07 -25.50
N LEU A 70 -8.62 7.99 -25.71
CA LEU A 70 -9.59 7.99 -24.62
C LEU A 70 -9.34 6.82 -23.66
N SER A 71 -9.13 5.61 -24.18
CA SER A 71 -8.83 4.44 -23.33
C SER A 71 -7.57 4.64 -22.49
N ARG A 72 -6.53 5.30 -23.04
CA ARG A 72 -5.34 5.66 -22.27
C ARG A 72 -5.62 6.72 -21.20
N LEU A 73 -6.50 7.69 -21.46
CA LEU A 73 -6.92 8.67 -20.45
C LEU A 73 -7.67 7.96 -19.30
N GLU A 74 -8.64 7.12 -19.62
CA GLU A 74 -9.45 6.38 -18.65
C GLU A 74 -8.63 5.36 -17.83
N THR A 75 -7.48 4.91 -18.35
CA THR A 75 -6.56 4.02 -17.63
C THR A 75 -5.39 4.76 -16.98
N GLY A 76 -5.36 6.10 -17.00
CA GLY A 76 -4.29 6.92 -16.43
C GLY A 76 -2.95 6.84 -17.19
N LYS A 77 -2.91 6.17 -18.36
CA LYS A 77 -1.73 6.01 -19.23
C LYS A 77 -1.50 7.22 -20.15
N ALA A 78 -2.38 8.20 -20.13
CA ALA A 78 -2.22 9.47 -20.83
C ALA A 78 -2.61 10.63 -19.91
N LYS A 79 -1.91 11.75 -20.06
CA LYS A 79 -2.24 13.00 -19.37
C LYS A 79 -3.40 13.67 -20.08
N ILE A 80 -4.38 14.17 -19.32
CA ILE A 80 -5.44 15.02 -19.85
C ILE A 80 -4.97 16.48 -19.87
N THR A 81 -5.25 17.18 -20.96
CA THR A 81 -4.96 18.62 -21.06
C THR A 81 -6.06 19.43 -20.38
N PRO A 82 -5.78 20.66 -19.88
CA PRO A 82 -6.80 21.53 -19.31
C PRO A 82 -8.00 21.73 -20.25
N ALA A 83 -7.75 22.03 -21.53
CA ALA A 83 -8.80 22.21 -22.53
C ALA A 83 -9.65 20.95 -22.78
N ALA A 84 -9.06 19.75 -22.68
CA ALA A 84 -9.83 18.51 -22.79
C ALA A 84 -10.66 18.24 -21.52
N LEU A 85 -10.17 18.63 -20.35
CA LEU A 85 -10.92 18.54 -19.10
C LEU A 85 -12.10 19.52 -19.07
N GLU A 86 -11.91 20.76 -19.54
CA GLU A 86 -12.99 21.74 -19.67
C GLU A 86 -14.12 21.22 -20.58
N ARG A 87 -13.77 20.65 -21.74
CA ARG A 87 -14.77 20.00 -22.61
C ARG A 87 -15.46 18.83 -21.94
N LEU A 88 -14.75 18.01 -21.16
CA LEU A 88 -15.36 16.91 -20.41
C LEU A 88 -16.36 17.41 -19.37
N VAL A 89 -16.00 18.47 -18.63
CA VAL A 89 -16.88 19.11 -17.65
C VAL A 89 -18.15 19.61 -18.31
N GLU A 90 -18.04 20.20 -19.51
CA GLU A 90 -19.18 20.66 -20.30
C GLU A 90 -20.05 19.48 -20.81
N VAL A 91 -19.46 18.51 -21.50
CA VAL A 91 -20.14 17.34 -22.08
C VAL A 91 -20.90 16.56 -21.00
N PHE A 92 -20.29 16.40 -19.83
CA PHE A 92 -20.88 15.68 -18.72
C PHE A 92 -21.69 16.58 -17.78
N GLY A 93 -21.75 17.90 -17.99
CA GLY A 93 -22.42 18.82 -17.08
C GLY A 93 -22.01 18.62 -15.61
N ILE A 94 -20.69 18.53 -15.37
CA ILE A 94 -20.13 18.32 -14.03
C ILE A 94 -20.26 19.62 -13.22
N GLY A 95 -20.70 19.52 -11.97
CA GLY A 95 -20.82 20.67 -11.08
C GLY A 95 -19.47 21.32 -10.80
N GLU A 96 -19.48 22.61 -10.44
CA GLU A 96 -18.24 23.38 -10.27
C GLU A 96 -17.27 22.79 -9.24
N GLU A 97 -17.79 22.21 -8.15
CA GLU A 97 -16.97 21.59 -7.11
C GLU A 97 -16.22 20.36 -7.63
N ASP A 98 -16.92 19.46 -8.31
CA ASP A 98 -16.34 18.27 -8.92
C ASP A 98 -15.36 18.63 -10.05
N ALA A 99 -15.66 19.67 -10.82
CA ALA A 99 -14.76 20.19 -11.85
C ALA A 99 -13.44 20.70 -11.25
N ARG A 100 -13.51 21.46 -10.14
CA ARG A 100 -12.32 21.90 -9.38
C ARG A 100 -11.53 20.72 -8.84
N ASN A 101 -12.21 19.71 -8.29
CA ASN A 101 -11.58 18.50 -7.77
C ASN A 101 -10.86 17.70 -8.88
N LEU A 102 -11.45 17.60 -10.07
CA LEU A 102 -10.82 16.96 -11.23
C LEU A 102 -9.60 17.72 -11.74
N ASP A 103 -9.66 19.05 -11.81
CA ASP A 103 -8.52 19.85 -12.24
C ASP A 103 -7.36 19.80 -11.25
N GLU A 104 -7.66 19.81 -9.95
CA GLU A 104 -6.64 19.64 -8.92
C GLU A 104 -5.98 18.26 -9.01
N LEU A 105 -6.76 17.18 -9.18
CA LEU A 105 -6.22 15.83 -9.36
C LEU A 105 -5.38 15.74 -10.65
N ARG A 106 -5.80 16.40 -11.74
CA ARG A 106 -5.02 16.52 -12.98
C ARG A 106 -3.68 17.22 -12.71
N ARG A 107 -3.68 18.37 -12.04
CA ARG A 107 -2.47 19.15 -11.73
C ARG A 107 -1.49 18.31 -10.91
N ARG A 108 -1.97 17.72 -9.80
CA ARG A 108 -1.18 16.89 -8.88
C ARG A 108 -0.67 15.58 -9.50
N SER A 109 -1.37 15.03 -10.50
CA SER A 109 -0.90 13.82 -11.19
C SER A 109 0.42 14.00 -11.96
N THR A 110 0.81 15.26 -12.20
CA THR A 110 2.07 15.62 -12.85
C THR A 110 3.18 16.06 -11.90
N GLU A 111 2.87 16.25 -10.62
CA GLU A 111 3.82 16.67 -9.60
C GLU A 111 4.65 15.48 -9.10
N PRO A 112 5.99 15.58 -9.07
CA PRO A 112 6.82 14.58 -8.41
C PRO A 112 6.45 14.46 -6.93
N GLY A 113 6.33 13.22 -6.45
CA GLY A 113 6.18 12.95 -5.03
C GLY A 113 7.43 13.35 -4.25
N TRP A 114 7.27 13.76 -2.99
CA TRP A 114 8.41 14.10 -2.13
C TRP A 114 9.37 12.91 -1.88
N TRP A 115 8.90 11.68 -2.05
CA TRP A 115 9.71 10.47 -1.87
C TRP A 115 10.70 10.26 -3.02
N GLN A 116 10.57 10.99 -4.13
CA GLN A 116 11.53 10.95 -5.24
C GLN A 116 12.93 11.40 -4.78
N ASP A 117 13.03 12.21 -3.72
CA ASP A 117 14.29 12.57 -3.05
C ASP A 117 15.07 11.35 -2.51
N TYR A 118 14.40 10.20 -2.38
CA TYR A 118 14.93 8.92 -1.89
C TYR A 118 14.93 7.82 -2.98
N GLY A 119 14.74 8.18 -4.25
CA GLY A 119 14.59 7.22 -5.35
C GLY A 119 15.79 6.30 -5.59
N ASP A 120 16.98 6.68 -5.14
CA ASP A 120 18.20 5.87 -5.23
C ASP A 120 18.27 4.74 -4.19
N ILE A 121 17.51 4.85 -3.10
CA ILE A 121 17.43 3.82 -2.06
C ILE A 121 16.10 3.09 -2.07
N LEU A 122 15.01 3.70 -2.56
CA LEU A 122 13.66 3.16 -2.48
C LEU A 122 13.46 1.93 -3.38
N GLY A 123 13.00 0.84 -2.79
CA GLY A 123 12.40 -0.27 -3.54
C GLY A 123 10.99 0.07 -4.02
N GLU A 124 10.61 -0.49 -5.17
CA GLU A 124 9.28 -0.33 -5.77
C GLU A 124 8.08 -0.58 -4.81
N PRO A 125 8.08 -1.60 -3.92
CA PRO A 125 6.96 -1.80 -2.98
C PRO A 125 6.74 -0.60 -2.05
N VAL A 126 7.83 -0.07 -1.47
CA VAL A 126 7.76 1.05 -0.51
C VAL A 126 7.37 2.34 -1.23
N GLU A 127 7.89 2.57 -2.44
CA GLU A 127 7.49 3.69 -3.28
C GLU A 127 5.99 3.66 -3.58
N MET A 128 5.47 2.50 -3.99
CA MET A 128 4.06 2.32 -4.29
C MET A 128 3.17 2.53 -3.07
N LEU A 129 3.56 2.00 -1.90
CA LEU A 129 2.83 2.21 -0.67
C LEU A 129 2.76 3.70 -0.31
N ILE A 130 3.89 4.43 -0.38
CA ILE A 130 3.90 5.88 -0.11
C ILE A 130 2.99 6.62 -1.10
N GLU A 131 3.04 6.25 -2.39
CA GLU A 131 2.20 6.87 -3.41
C GLU A 131 0.70 6.72 -3.11
N LEU A 132 0.29 5.55 -2.60
CA LEU A 132 -1.09 5.30 -2.16
C LEU A 132 -1.46 6.13 -0.91
N GLU A 133 -0.56 6.19 0.08
CA GLU A 133 -0.78 6.85 1.38
C GLU A 133 -0.89 8.38 1.30
N VAL A 134 -0.17 9.04 0.38
CA VAL A 134 0.01 10.51 0.37
C VAL A 134 -1.29 11.31 0.24
N GLU A 135 -2.30 10.76 -0.45
CA GLU A 135 -3.60 11.42 -0.60
C GLU A 135 -4.73 10.67 0.09
N ALA A 136 -4.42 9.63 0.87
CA ALA A 136 -5.42 8.86 1.56
C ALA A 136 -6.19 9.73 2.55
N ALA A 137 -7.51 9.58 2.56
CA ALA A 137 -8.39 10.14 3.57
C ALA A 137 -8.54 9.18 4.76
N TRP A 138 -8.57 7.88 4.47
CA TRP A 138 -8.65 6.83 5.48
C TRP A 138 -7.79 5.63 5.09
N ILE A 139 -6.96 5.19 6.04
CA ILE A 139 -6.18 3.96 5.92
C ILE A 139 -6.63 2.97 6.98
N ARG A 140 -6.87 1.73 6.56
CA ARG A 140 -7.15 0.59 7.44
C ARG A 140 -6.05 -0.44 7.26
N SER A 141 -5.35 -0.81 8.32
CA SER A 141 -4.29 -1.83 8.27
C SER A 141 -4.63 -2.97 9.22
N TYR A 142 -4.44 -4.20 8.76
CA TYR A 142 -4.31 -5.35 9.64
C TYR A 142 -2.87 -5.83 9.63
N GLU A 143 -2.27 -5.94 10.81
CA GLU A 143 -0.90 -6.41 10.99
C GLU A 143 -0.81 -7.57 11.98
N GLY A 144 -0.32 -8.71 11.50
CA GLY A 144 -0.23 -9.94 12.30
C GLY A 144 1.02 -10.04 13.19
N HIS A 145 2.12 -9.38 12.83
CA HIS A 145 3.43 -9.65 13.46
C HIS A 145 4.23 -8.41 13.84
N VAL A 146 3.95 -7.25 13.26
CA VAL A 146 4.69 -6.01 13.50
C VAL A 146 3.74 -4.84 13.66
N ILE A 147 4.16 -3.79 14.37
CA ILE A 147 3.39 -2.55 14.41
C ILE A 147 3.41 -1.89 13.03
N PRO A 148 2.27 -1.37 12.51
CA PRO A 148 2.21 -0.69 11.22
C PRO A 148 3.21 0.47 11.17
N GLY A 149 3.89 0.63 10.03
CA GLY A 149 4.93 1.66 9.88
C GLY A 149 4.47 3.10 10.13
N LEU A 150 3.16 3.37 10.11
CA LEU A 150 2.59 4.68 10.47
C LEU A 150 2.57 4.95 11.99
N LEU A 151 2.70 3.93 12.83
CA LEU A 151 2.71 4.04 14.29
C LEU A 151 4.05 3.68 14.92
N GLN A 152 5.10 3.43 14.13
CA GLN A 152 6.39 2.99 14.66
C GLN A 152 7.19 4.16 15.26
N THR A 153 7.83 3.97 16.41
CA THR A 153 8.89 4.87 16.87
C THR A 153 10.14 4.70 16.01
N ARG A 154 11.05 5.68 16.05
CA ARG A 154 12.32 5.60 15.30
C ARG A 154 13.10 4.33 15.65
N ASP A 155 13.26 4.05 16.94
CA ASP A 155 14.04 2.90 17.43
C ASP A 155 13.41 1.57 17.01
N TYR A 156 12.08 1.45 17.08
CA TYR A 156 11.38 0.25 16.60
C TYR A 156 11.54 0.08 15.09
N ALA A 157 11.35 1.17 14.33
CA ALA A 157 11.50 1.16 12.88
C ALA A 157 12.91 0.76 12.44
N GLU A 158 13.94 1.22 13.14
CA GLU A 158 15.34 0.87 12.85
C GLU A 158 15.57 -0.63 12.93
N ARG A 159 15.02 -1.28 13.95
CA ARG A 159 15.12 -2.72 14.12
C ARG A 159 14.41 -3.49 13.00
N ILE A 160 13.21 -3.05 12.61
CA ILE A 160 12.47 -3.66 11.49
C ILE A 160 13.21 -3.50 10.17
N ILE A 161 13.67 -2.28 9.85
CA ILE A 161 14.36 -1.97 8.59
C ILE A 161 15.66 -2.77 8.47
N THR A 162 16.45 -2.82 9.56
CA THR A 162 17.74 -3.52 9.58
C THR A 162 17.59 -5.04 9.43
N VAL A 163 16.55 -5.65 10.03
CA VAL A 163 16.30 -7.10 9.91
C VAL A 163 15.72 -7.47 8.55
N GLY A 164 14.81 -6.65 8.01
CA GLY A 164 14.14 -6.92 6.73
C GLY A 164 15.04 -6.77 5.51
N SER A 165 16.17 -6.06 5.63
CA SER A 165 17.04 -5.73 4.50
C SER A 165 18.49 -6.18 4.72
N MET A 166 18.72 -7.50 4.67
CA MET A 166 20.06 -8.10 4.86
C MET A 166 21.14 -7.56 3.89
N HIS A 167 20.74 -6.91 2.80
CA HIS A 167 21.64 -6.35 1.78
C HIS A 167 21.67 -4.81 1.78
N MET A 168 21.00 -4.14 2.71
CA MET A 168 21.01 -2.68 2.81
C MET A 168 22.37 -2.19 3.31
N ARG A 169 22.91 -1.16 2.67
CA ARG A 169 24.14 -0.51 3.16
C ARG A 169 23.81 0.22 4.45
N VAL A 170 24.67 0.10 5.45
CA VAL A 170 24.51 0.80 6.74
C VAL A 170 24.32 2.31 6.56
N ALA A 171 25.01 2.90 5.57
CA ALA A 171 24.90 4.31 5.22
C ALA A 171 23.49 4.75 4.75
N ASP A 172 22.64 3.82 4.30
CA ASP A 172 21.29 4.12 3.83
C ASP A 172 20.22 4.02 4.94
N ILE A 173 20.54 3.39 6.08
CA ILE A 173 19.58 3.15 7.18
C ILE A 173 18.97 4.45 7.68
N ASP A 174 19.80 5.48 7.91
CA ASP A 174 19.33 6.78 8.40
C ASP A 174 18.35 7.46 7.43
N ARG A 175 18.56 7.30 6.12
CA ARG A 175 17.68 7.85 5.09
C ARG A 175 16.36 7.09 5.03
N TYR A 176 16.38 5.76 5.18
CA TYR A 176 15.17 4.96 5.31
C TYR A 176 14.36 5.31 6.57
N LEU A 177 15.04 5.58 7.68
CA LEU A 177 14.41 6.06 8.90
C LEU A 177 13.80 7.44 8.72
N GLU A 178 14.53 8.37 8.11
CA GLU A 178 14.01 9.70 7.80
C GLU A 178 12.76 9.62 6.92
N LEU A 179 12.81 8.82 5.86
CA LEU A 179 11.67 8.51 4.99
C LEU A 179 10.48 7.95 5.81
N ARG A 180 10.71 6.99 6.73
CA ARG A 180 9.68 6.44 7.61
C ARG A 180 9.02 7.52 8.46
N MET A 181 9.83 8.36 9.12
CA MET A 181 9.34 9.40 10.01
C MET A 181 8.64 10.53 9.23
N ARG A 182 9.13 10.87 8.04
CA ARG A 182 8.47 11.84 7.14
C ARG A 182 7.10 11.35 6.71
N ARG A 183 6.96 10.06 6.43
CA ARG A 183 5.70 9.42 6.06
C ARG A 183 4.64 9.48 7.18
N GLN A 184 5.06 9.35 8.44
CA GLN A 184 4.17 9.39 9.60
C GLN A 184 3.51 10.75 9.83
N LYS A 185 4.08 11.84 9.29
CA LYS A 185 3.50 13.18 9.40
C LYS A 185 2.06 13.26 8.87
N ARG A 186 1.67 12.34 7.97
CA ARG A 186 0.28 12.19 7.49
C ARG A 186 -0.76 12.04 8.60
N LEU A 187 -0.41 11.46 9.75
CA LEU A 187 -1.32 11.36 10.90
C LEU A 187 -1.72 12.74 11.46
N ALA A 188 -0.80 13.70 11.40
CA ALA A 188 -1.06 15.09 11.83
C ALA A 188 -1.80 15.92 10.77
N GLU A 189 -1.90 15.43 9.53
CA GLU A 189 -2.52 16.12 8.40
C GLU A 189 -4.01 15.76 8.23
N GLY A 190 -4.65 15.18 9.25
CA GLY A 190 -6.10 14.92 9.28
C GLY A 190 -6.56 13.64 8.58
N MET A 191 -5.65 12.73 8.24
CA MET A 191 -5.99 11.40 7.73
C MET A 191 -6.49 10.51 8.87
N ARG A 192 -7.61 9.81 8.66
CA ARG A 192 -8.06 8.76 9.58
C ARG A 192 -7.19 7.52 9.44
N PHE A 193 -6.81 6.91 10.55
CA PHE A 193 -6.08 5.65 10.56
C PHE A 193 -6.72 4.63 11.50
N THR A 194 -6.92 3.41 11.01
CA THR A 194 -7.45 2.30 11.80
C THR A 194 -6.49 1.12 11.73
N ALA A 195 -5.88 0.77 12.86
CA ALA A 195 -4.94 -0.34 12.98
C ALA A 195 -5.58 -1.49 13.76
N MET A 196 -5.76 -2.63 13.08
CA MET A 196 -6.05 -3.92 13.70
C MET A 196 -4.71 -4.64 13.93
N LEU A 197 -4.38 -4.93 15.17
CA LEU A 197 -3.11 -5.57 15.55
C LEU A 197 -3.39 -6.95 16.14
N SER A 198 -2.63 -7.96 15.75
CA SER A 198 -2.60 -9.21 16.53
C SER A 198 -1.91 -8.97 17.88
N GLU A 199 -2.30 -9.72 18.91
CA GLU A 199 -1.58 -9.78 20.18
C GLU A 199 -0.08 -10.11 19.98
N ALA A 200 0.27 -10.89 18.96
CA ALA A 200 1.66 -11.16 18.62
C ALA A 200 2.44 -9.88 18.28
N ALA A 201 1.83 -8.94 17.56
CA ALA A 201 2.49 -7.70 17.15
C ALA A 201 2.82 -6.78 18.35
N ILE A 202 2.02 -6.83 19.42
CA ILE A 202 2.26 -6.02 20.63
C ILE A 202 3.15 -6.73 21.66
N ARG A 203 3.35 -8.05 21.55
CA ARG A 203 4.18 -8.85 22.47
C ARG A 203 5.57 -9.17 21.94
N GLN A 204 5.77 -9.14 20.62
CA GLN A 204 7.07 -9.40 20.02
C GLN A 204 8.08 -8.30 20.43
N GLN A 205 9.11 -8.68 21.19
CA GLN A 205 10.13 -7.75 21.71
C GLN A 205 11.14 -7.30 20.63
N VAL A 206 10.65 -6.69 19.56
CA VAL A 206 11.48 -6.08 18.51
C VAL A 206 12.34 -4.99 19.15
N GLY A 207 13.67 -5.18 19.11
CA GLY A 207 14.61 -4.26 19.77
C GLY A 207 14.75 -4.45 21.28
N GLY A 208 14.09 -5.46 21.86
CA GLY A 208 14.09 -5.75 23.29
C GLY A 208 13.00 -5.01 24.08
N PRO A 209 12.90 -5.26 25.41
CA PRO A 209 11.80 -4.77 26.24
C PRO A 209 11.66 -3.25 26.28
N GLY A 210 12.77 -2.52 26.33
CA GLY A 210 12.77 -1.05 26.39
C GLY A 210 12.20 -0.41 25.12
N VAL A 211 12.60 -0.90 23.95
CA VAL A 211 12.12 -0.40 22.65
C VAL A 211 10.64 -0.71 22.48
N LEU A 212 10.21 -1.93 22.80
CA LEU A 212 8.80 -2.31 22.73
C LEU A 212 7.95 -1.49 23.72
N ARG A 213 8.42 -1.26 24.94
CA ARG A 213 7.72 -0.43 25.93
C ARG A 213 7.46 0.97 25.40
N GLU A 214 8.48 1.60 24.81
CA GLU A 214 8.33 2.95 24.25
C GLU A 214 7.44 2.95 23.00
N GLN A 215 7.56 1.91 22.16
CA GLN A 215 6.68 1.69 21.00
C GLN A 215 5.20 1.61 21.41
N LEU A 216 4.87 0.79 22.40
CA LEU A 216 3.50 0.63 22.88
C LEU A 216 2.99 1.92 23.53
N SER A 217 3.85 2.62 24.27
CA SER A 217 3.52 3.92 24.86
C SER A 217 3.23 4.97 23.77
N HIS A 218 3.98 4.94 22.67
CA HIS A 218 3.74 5.81 21.52
C HIS A 218 2.37 5.55 20.87
N ILE A 219 1.96 4.28 20.71
CA ILE A 219 0.63 3.94 20.18
C ILE A 219 -0.48 4.59 21.00
N ILE A 220 -0.37 4.52 22.34
CA ILE A 220 -1.35 5.12 23.25
C ILE A 220 -1.37 6.66 23.14
N ARG A 221 -0.22 7.30 22.88
CA ARG A 221 -0.16 8.74 22.64
C ARG A 221 -0.80 9.10 21.30
N ALA A 222 -0.52 8.33 20.25
CA ALA A 222 -1.05 8.57 18.90
C ALA A 222 -2.58 8.53 18.86
N THR A 223 -3.23 7.61 19.60
CA THR A 223 -4.70 7.55 19.69
C THR A 223 -5.34 8.73 20.42
N ARG A 224 -4.55 9.52 21.15
CA ARG A 224 -5.01 10.74 21.85
C ARG A 224 -4.75 12.01 21.02
N GLU A 225 -3.72 11.99 20.20
CA GLU A 225 -3.25 13.17 19.44
C GLU A 225 -3.86 13.26 18.03
N PHE A 226 -4.13 12.12 17.40
CA PHE A 226 -4.56 12.02 16.00
C PHE A 226 -5.87 11.22 15.85
N ASP A 227 -6.50 11.24 14.66
CA ASP A 227 -7.65 10.38 14.31
C ASP A 227 -7.18 8.93 14.06
N VAL A 228 -6.69 8.30 15.13
CA VAL A 228 -6.12 6.94 15.14
C VAL A 228 -6.98 6.05 16.03
N THR A 229 -7.50 4.98 15.45
CA THR A 229 -8.16 3.89 16.18
C THR A 229 -7.28 2.65 16.17
N VAL A 230 -7.05 2.06 17.34
CA VAL A 230 -6.30 0.81 17.48
C VAL A 230 -7.20 -0.23 18.15
N GLN A 231 -7.26 -1.42 17.56
CA GLN A 231 -7.87 -2.57 18.21
C GLN A 231 -6.90 -3.76 18.16
N VAL A 232 -6.94 -4.60 19.19
CA VAL A 232 -6.09 -5.78 19.32
C VAL A 232 -6.94 -7.04 19.17
N VAL A 233 -6.50 -7.97 18.31
CA VAL A 233 -7.02 -9.32 18.19
C VAL A 233 -6.26 -10.19 19.20
N PRO A 234 -6.91 -10.61 20.31
CA PRO A 234 -6.26 -11.41 21.34
C PRO A 234 -6.01 -12.84 20.84
N PHE A 235 -5.07 -13.56 21.46
CA PHE A 235 -4.84 -14.98 21.16
C PHE A 235 -6.04 -15.89 21.52
N THR A 236 -6.99 -15.39 22.30
CA THR A 236 -8.25 -16.07 22.61
C THR A 236 -9.33 -15.85 21.56
N ALA A 237 -9.09 -15.03 20.53
CA ALA A 237 -10.00 -14.84 19.42
C ALA A 237 -10.13 -16.12 18.58
N ASP A 238 -11.32 -16.33 18.01
CA ASP A 238 -11.54 -17.41 17.05
C ASP A 238 -10.95 -17.06 15.67
N ALA A 239 -10.99 -17.99 14.75
CA ALA A 239 -10.52 -17.80 13.39
C ALA A 239 -11.26 -16.65 12.68
N HIS A 240 -10.49 -15.85 11.95
CA HIS A 240 -11.00 -14.75 11.13
C HIS A 240 -10.44 -14.83 9.70
N ALA A 241 -11.09 -14.15 8.76
CA ALA A 241 -10.80 -14.26 7.33
C ALA A 241 -9.44 -13.67 6.88
N ALA A 242 -8.71 -12.99 7.76
CA ALA A 242 -7.35 -12.49 7.52
C ALA A 242 -6.22 -13.33 8.16
N LEU A 243 -6.50 -14.54 8.65
CA LEU A 243 -5.46 -15.38 9.28
C LEU A 243 -4.32 -15.66 8.28
N GLY A 244 -3.12 -15.16 8.59
CA GLY A 244 -1.90 -15.40 7.82
C GLY A 244 -1.46 -14.25 6.90
N ASP A 245 -2.30 -13.25 6.65
CA ASP A 245 -2.00 -12.15 5.72
C ASP A 245 -2.11 -10.79 6.41
N SER A 246 -1.08 -9.95 6.25
CA SER A 246 -1.16 -8.50 6.54
C SER A 246 -1.57 -7.74 5.29
N PHE A 247 -2.38 -6.70 5.44
CA PHE A 247 -2.79 -5.86 4.31
C PHE A 247 -3.18 -4.46 4.75
N VAL A 248 -3.17 -3.54 3.79
CA VAL A 248 -3.55 -2.13 3.97
C VAL A 248 -4.61 -1.76 2.94
N ILE A 249 -5.76 -1.31 3.40
CA ILE A 249 -6.83 -0.74 2.57
C ILE A 249 -6.69 0.79 2.59
N ILE A 250 -6.57 1.38 1.41
CA ILE A 250 -6.47 2.82 1.19
C ILE A 250 -7.79 3.32 0.59
N GLN A 251 -8.36 4.33 1.23
CA GLN A 251 -9.50 5.09 0.74
C GLN A 251 -9.11 6.56 0.56
N TRP A 252 -9.57 7.17 -0.53
CA TRP A 252 -9.33 8.57 -0.89
C TRP A 252 -10.54 9.46 -0.57
N PRO A 253 -10.41 10.80 -0.60
CA PRO A 253 -11.48 11.71 -0.18
C PRO A 253 -12.79 11.59 -0.96
N ASP A 254 -12.74 11.26 -2.26
CA ASP A 254 -13.95 10.97 -3.03
C ASP A 254 -14.34 9.51 -2.80
N GLU A 255 -15.47 9.28 -2.13
CA GLU A 255 -15.98 7.94 -1.80
C GLU A 255 -16.29 7.08 -3.03
N HIS A 256 -16.43 7.72 -4.20
CA HIS A 256 -16.62 7.04 -5.47
C HIS A 256 -15.29 6.69 -6.17
N ASP A 257 -14.14 7.13 -5.64
CA ASP A 257 -12.86 6.59 -6.08
C ASP A 257 -12.78 5.11 -5.65
N PRO A 258 -12.34 4.19 -6.54
CA PRO A 258 -12.12 2.82 -6.12
C PRO A 258 -11.04 2.82 -5.04
N GLU A 259 -11.29 2.15 -3.92
CA GLU A 259 -10.25 1.91 -2.90
C GLU A 259 -9.11 1.07 -3.49
N ALA A 260 -7.98 1.01 -2.79
CA ALA A 260 -6.91 0.09 -3.12
C ALA A 260 -6.55 -0.78 -1.93
N VAL A 261 -6.14 -2.02 -2.21
CA VAL A 261 -5.53 -2.88 -1.19
C VAL A 261 -4.08 -3.10 -1.57
N TYR A 262 -3.18 -2.76 -0.65
CA TYR A 262 -1.77 -3.10 -0.72
C TYR A 262 -1.51 -4.33 0.15
N VAL A 263 -0.86 -5.33 -0.43
CA VAL A 263 -0.42 -6.55 0.26
C VAL A 263 1.06 -6.71 0.01
N ASP A 264 1.82 -6.77 1.10
CA ASP A 264 3.25 -7.00 1.06
C ASP A 264 3.56 -8.45 1.43
N GLY A 265 4.52 -9.03 0.74
CA GLY A 265 4.97 -10.39 0.96
C GLY A 265 6.49 -10.44 0.82
N GLN A 266 7.10 -11.49 1.34
CA GLN A 266 8.56 -11.58 1.44
C GLN A 266 9.28 -11.43 0.09
N THR A 267 8.68 -11.92 -0.99
CA THR A 267 9.28 -11.92 -2.35
C THR A 267 8.43 -11.19 -3.38
N SER A 268 7.20 -10.80 -3.03
CA SER A 268 6.25 -10.18 -3.94
C SER A 268 5.32 -9.26 -3.17
N TRP A 269 4.93 -8.17 -3.80
CA TRP A 269 3.92 -7.25 -3.30
C TRP A 269 2.86 -7.06 -4.39
N THR A 270 1.64 -6.71 -4.00
CA THR A 270 0.55 -6.47 -4.95
C THR A 270 -0.31 -5.29 -4.55
N VAL A 271 -0.90 -4.63 -5.55
CA VAL A 271 -1.93 -3.62 -5.37
C VAL A 271 -3.19 -4.09 -6.10
N HIS A 272 -4.30 -4.15 -5.37
CA HIS A 272 -5.60 -4.53 -5.91
C HIS A 272 -6.52 -3.32 -5.99
N GLU A 273 -6.93 -2.97 -7.21
CA GLU A 273 -7.88 -1.87 -7.50
C GLU A 273 -9.20 -2.41 -8.10
N ARG A 274 -9.37 -3.74 -8.16
CA ARG A 274 -10.61 -4.37 -8.68
C ARG A 274 -11.65 -4.49 -7.57
N ASN A 275 -12.84 -3.91 -7.77
CA ASN A 275 -13.96 -3.92 -6.82
C ASN A 275 -14.26 -5.30 -6.22
N GLY A 276 -14.21 -6.38 -7.02
CA GLY A 276 -14.44 -7.74 -6.51
C GLY A 276 -13.43 -8.19 -5.46
N ILE A 277 -12.15 -7.84 -5.66
CA ILE A 277 -11.07 -8.18 -4.73
C ILE A 277 -11.10 -7.26 -3.51
N ILE A 278 -11.29 -5.95 -3.72
CA ILE A 278 -11.40 -4.97 -2.64
C ILE A 278 -12.49 -5.38 -1.65
N ARG A 279 -13.69 -5.76 -2.15
CA ARG A 279 -14.78 -6.23 -1.30
C ARG A 279 -14.41 -7.43 -0.43
N GLN A 280 -13.59 -8.34 -0.94
CA GLN A 280 -13.11 -9.49 -0.16
C GLN A 280 -12.24 -9.03 1.01
N TYR A 281 -11.29 -8.10 0.78
CA TYR A 281 -10.46 -7.55 1.85
C TYR A 281 -11.24 -6.69 2.86
N VAL A 282 -12.23 -5.92 2.40
CA VAL A 282 -13.13 -5.18 3.30
C VAL A 282 -13.92 -6.15 4.19
N HIS A 283 -14.40 -7.26 3.63
CA HIS A 283 -15.03 -8.31 4.42
C HIS A 283 -14.07 -8.98 5.39
N SER A 284 -12.83 -9.28 4.95
CA SER A 284 -11.80 -9.82 5.83
C SER A 284 -11.46 -8.86 6.98
N PHE A 285 -11.35 -7.56 6.71
CA PHE A 285 -11.12 -6.54 7.73
C PHE A 285 -12.27 -6.48 8.74
N ALA A 286 -13.52 -6.52 8.28
CA ALA A 286 -14.69 -6.58 9.17
C ALA A 286 -14.71 -7.87 10.02
N SER A 287 -14.32 -9.00 9.44
CA SER A 287 -14.18 -10.27 10.17
C SER A 287 -13.12 -10.20 11.27
N VAL A 288 -11.97 -9.57 10.99
CA VAL A 288 -10.94 -9.28 12.00
C VAL A 288 -11.48 -8.39 13.10
N GLN A 289 -12.14 -7.28 12.72
CA GLN A 289 -12.68 -6.32 13.66
C GLN A 289 -13.71 -6.93 14.61
N ALA A 290 -14.52 -7.88 14.13
CA ALA A 290 -15.49 -8.61 14.95
C ALA A 290 -14.84 -9.51 16.01
N GLN A 291 -13.60 -9.94 15.79
CA GLN A 291 -12.81 -10.75 16.73
C GLN A 291 -11.86 -9.90 17.59
N ALA A 292 -11.67 -8.63 17.25
CA ALA A 292 -10.81 -7.72 17.99
C ALA A 292 -11.51 -7.18 19.23
N LEU A 293 -10.74 -6.91 20.28
CA LEU A 293 -11.22 -6.20 21.45
C LEU A 293 -11.72 -4.80 21.05
N PRO A 294 -12.72 -4.24 21.75
CA PRO A 294 -13.09 -2.84 21.60
C PRO A 294 -11.88 -1.91 21.82
N PRO A 295 -11.87 -0.69 21.26
CA PRO A 295 -10.71 0.21 21.36
C PRO A 295 -10.22 0.45 22.79
N ARG A 296 -11.13 0.60 23.76
CA ARG A 296 -10.76 0.81 25.17
C ARG A 296 -10.04 -0.41 25.76
N GLU A 297 -10.61 -1.60 25.60
CA GLU A 297 -10.05 -2.85 26.11
C GLU A 297 -8.72 -3.20 25.41
N SER A 298 -8.58 -2.81 24.15
CA SER A 298 -7.32 -2.91 23.40
C SER A 298 -6.21 -2.05 24.03
N LEU A 299 -6.53 -0.82 24.45
CA LEU A 299 -5.58 0.04 25.16
C LEU A 299 -5.24 -0.50 26.56
N ASP A 300 -6.23 -1.08 27.26
CA ASP A 300 -6.00 -1.73 28.56
C ASP A 300 -5.06 -2.95 28.43
N MET A 301 -5.21 -3.72 27.35
CA MET A 301 -4.32 -4.82 27.01
C MET A 301 -2.90 -4.32 26.71
N ILE A 302 -2.75 -3.28 25.89
CA ILE A 302 -1.45 -2.66 25.61
C ILE A 302 -0.79 -2.15 26.91
N HIS A 303 -1.55 -1.51 27.80
CA HIS A 303 -1.07 -1.10 29.12
C HIS A 303 -0.62 -2.28 29.99
N THR A 304 -1.30 -3.41 29.89
CA THR A 304 -0.94 -4.64 30.60
C THR A 304 0.39 -5.19 30.08
N VAL A 305 0.54 -5.30 28.75
CA VAL A 305 1.81 -5.73 28.13
C VAL A 305 2.97 -4.80 28.53
N ILE A 306 2.74 -3.49 28.57
CA ILE A 306 3.74 -2.52 29.05
C ILE A 306 4.20 -2.86 30.48
N LYS A 307 3.30 -3.25 31.40
CA LYS A 307 3.68 -3.58 32.79
C LYS A 307 4.45 -4.90 32.92
N GLU A 308 4.29 -5.80 31.94
CA GLU A 308 4.94 -7.12 31.92
C GLU A 308 6.37 -7.09 31.33
N LEU A 309 6.68 -6.07 30.52
CA LEU A 309 8.05 -5.78 30.04
C LEU A 309 8.94 -5.26 31.17
#